data_AF-A0A4U0PYS1-F1
#
_entry.id   AF-A0A4U0PYS1-F1
#
_cell.length_a   1.000
_cell.length_b   1.000
_cell.length_c   1.000
_cell.angle_alpha   90.00
_cell.angle_beta   90.00
_cell.angle_gamma   90.00
#
_symmetry.space_group_name_H-M   'P 1'
#
loop_
_entity.id
_entity.type
_entity.pdbx_description
1 polymer ?
#
loop_
_entity_poly.entity_id
_entity_poly.type
_entity_poly.pdbx_seq_one_letter_code
_entity_poly.pdbx_strand_id
1 'polypeptide(L)'
;MPRDKLPKDKCWEGYSEAGAPTICLEGTTNSHGSHGAAHAATKKVMELHRAKPTMDYETARDEMANMVSVAFGCDKKCIKAQLDEYYKDAHKCGGLDKAKVRPHSGMAGGGSVLPSGGDA
;
A
#
# COMPACT_ATOMS: atom_id res chain seq x y z
N MET A 1 -0.14 1.62 -1.55
CA MET A 1 1.09 1.40 -2.36
C MET A 1 0.73 1.14 -3.80
N PRO A 2 1.61 1.49 -4.77
CA PRO A 2 1.37 1.21 -6.19
C PRO A 2 1.12 -0.29 -6.39
N ARG A 3 0.33 -0.62 -7.40
CA ARG A 3 -0.07 -1.99 -7.71
C ARG A 3 0.06 -2.20 -9.21
N ASP A 4 0.94 -3.11 -9.60
CA ASP A 4 1.19 -3.50 -10.98
C ASP A 4 -0.06 -4.11 -11.65
N LYS A 5 -0.91 -4.77 -10.85
CA LYS A 5 -2.17 -5.33 -11.32
C LYS A 5 -3.29 -4.29 -11.48
N LEU A 6 -3.02 -3.02 -11.17
CA LEU A 6 -3.92 -1.90 -11.38
C LEU A 6 -3.27 -0.92 -12.36
N PRO A 7 -4.05 -0.07 -13.06
CA PRO A 7 -3.50 1.10 -13.72
C PRO A 7 -2.56 1.86 -12.78
N LYS A 8 -1.30 1.98 -13.20
CA LYS A 8 -0.24 2.72 -12.51
C LYS A 8 -0.11 4.10 -13.15
N ASP A 9 0.06 5.11 -12.32
CA ASP A 9 0.41 6.45 -12.80
C ASP A 9 1.83 6.43 -13.38
N LYS A 10 2.13 7.34 -14.32
CA LYS A 10 3.42 7.45 -15.02
C LYS A 10 4.62 7.45 -14.06
N CYS A 11 4.45 8.08 -12.91
CA CYS A 11 5.47 8.18 -11.88
C CYS A 11 5.82 6.86 -11.17
N TRP A 12 5.04 5.80 -11.40
CA TRP A 12 5.28 4.44 -10.91
C TRP A 12 5.57 3.46 -12.06
N GLU A 13 5.89 3.97 -13.25
CA GLU A 13 6.25 3.13 -14.40
C GLU A 13 7.44 2.22 -14.04
N GLY A 14 7.32 0.92 -14.35
CA GLY A 14 8.33 -0.07 -14.01
C GLY A 14 8.23 -0.66 -12.59
N TYR A 15 7.37 -0.12 -11.72
CA TYR A 15 7.08 -0.75 -10.43
C TYR A 15 6.43 -2.13 -10.63
N SER A 16 6.88 -3.14 -9.87
CA SER A 16 6.21 -4.43 -9.75
C SER A 16 5.89 -4.72 -8.28
N GLU A 17 4.69 -5.25 -8.02
CA GLU A 17 4.29 -5.71 -6.68
C GLU A 17 5.18 -6.83 -6.15
N ALA A 18 5.78 -7.63 -7.04
CA ALA A 18 6.63 -8.75 -6.66
C ALA A 18 7.97 -8.29 -6.05
N GLY A 19 8.41 -7.06 -6.36
CA GLY A 19 9.64 -6.49 -5.79
C GLY A 19 9.41 -5.73 -4.48
N ALA A 20 8.15 -5.50 -4.08
CA ALA A 20 7.84 -4.71 -2.89
C ALA A 20 8.34 -5.37 -1.59
N PRO A 21 8.69 -4.60 -0.55
CA PRO A 21 9.00 -5.15 0.76
C PRO A 21 7.83 -5.99 1.28
N THR A 22 8.15 -7.17 1.80
CA THR A 22 7.17 -8.11 2.33
C THR A 22 7.48 -8.47 3.78
N ILE A 23 6.43 -8.82 4.52
CA ILE A 23 6.53 -9.43 5.84
C ILE A 23 6.07 -10.88 5.74
N CYS A 24 6.77 -11.80 6.41
CA CYS A 24 6.36 -13.20 6.45
C CYS A 24 5.19 -13.37 7.40
N LEU A 25 4.08 -13.90 6.89
CA LEU A 25 2.87 -14.19 7.64
C LEU A 25 2.45 -15.62 7.39
N GLU A 26 1.81 -16.22 8.39
CA GLU A 26 1.29 -17.58 8.32
C GLU A 26 -0.05 -17.61 7.57
N GLY A 27 -0.20 -18.59 6.67
CA GLY A 27 -1.41 -18.81 5.88
C GLY A 27 -1.11 -18.89 4.37
N THR A 28 -1.80 -19.77 3.66
CA THR A 28 -1.57 -20.01 2.22
C THR A 28 -2.45 -19.15 1.31
N THR A 29 -3.43 -18.45 1.87
CA THR A 29 -4.35 -17.59 1.12
C THR A 29 -4.59 -16.26 1.82
N ASN A 30 -5.16 -15.31 1.09
CA ASN A 30 -5.50 -13.97 1.59
C ASN A 30 -6.56 -13.93 2.71
N SER A 31 -7.06 -15.08 3.16
CA SER A 31 -8.12 -15.20 4.17
C SER A 31 -7.78 -16.15 5.32
N HIS A 32 -6.59 -16.75 5.36
CA HIS A 32 -6.19 -17.69 6.40
C HIS A 32 -5.04 -17.16 7.25
N GLY A 33 -5.01 -17.53 8.53
CA GLY A 33 -3.92 -17.24 9.45
C GLY A 33 -3.66 -15.74 9.66
N SER A 34 -2.42 -15.42 10.05
CA SER A 34 -1.97 -14.04 10.23
C SER A 34 -1.90 -13.27 8.91
N HIS A 35 -1.73 -13.97 7.78
CA HIS A 35 -1.83 -13.39 6.44
C HIS A 35 -3.22 -12.78 6.22
N GLY A 36 -4.28 -13.57 6.43
CA GLY A 36 -5.67 -13.11 6.29
C GLY A 36 -6.01 -11.98 7.26
N ALA A 37 -5.52 -12.06 8.50
CA ALA A 37 -5.71 -11.01 9.49
C ALA A 37 -5.08 -9.67 9.05
N ALA A 38 -3.87 -9.69 8.49
CA ALA A 38 -3.21 -8.50 7.98
C ALA A 38 -3.98 -7.87 6.80
N HIS A 39 -4.52 -8.67 5.89
CA HIS A 39 -5.39 -8.16 4.82
C HIS A 39 -6.69 -7.58 5.34
N ALA A 40 -7.33 -8.20 6.34
CA ALA A 40 -8.55 -7.69 6.96
C ALA A 40 -8.29 -6.34 7.66
N ALA A 41 -7.19 -6.23 8.39
CA ALA A 41 -6.76 -4.98 9.02
C ALA A 41 -6.47 -3.89 7.97
N THR A 42 -5.73 -4.24 6.91
CA THR A 42 -5.48 -3.34 5.78
C THR A 42 -6.77 -2.89 5.11
N LYS A 43 -7.74 -3.81 4.94
CA LYS A 43 -9.06 -3.50 4.36
C LYS A 43 -9.79 -2.46 5.19
N LYS A 44 -9.86 -2.63 6.51
CA LYS A 44 -10.52 -1.67 7.42
C LYS A 44 -9.93 -0.26 7.29
N VAL A 45 -8.61 -0.16 7.14
CA VAL A 45 -7.93 1.12 6.99
C VAL A 45 -8.15 1.72 5.59
N MET A 46 -8.01 0.92 4.54
CA MET A 46 -8.23 1.39 3.15
C MET A 46 -9.69 1.74 2.85
N GLU A 47 -10.66 1.21 3.61
CA GLU A 47 -12.07 1.60 3.50
C GLU A 47 -12.31 3.08 3.76
N LEU A 48 -11.49 3.73 4.58
CA LEU A 48 -11.53 5.18 4.83
C LEU A 48 -11.12 6.00 3.60
N HIS A 49 -10.42 5.38 2.66
CA HIS A 49 -9.85 6.04 1.48
C HIS A 49 -10.46 5.56 0.17
N ARG A 50 -11.25 4.48 0.16
CA ARG A 50 -11.76 3.84 -1.07
C ARG A 50 -12.67 4.74 -1.93
N ALA A 51 -13.24 5.80 -1.33
CA ALA A 51 -14.05 6.80 -2.02
C ALA A 51 -13.20 7.86 -2.75
N LYS A 52 -11.88 7.67 -2.84
CA LYS A 52 -10.95 8.51 -3.59
C LYS A 52 -10.24 7.65 -4.65
N PRO A 53 -10.01 8.19 -5.87
CA PRO A 53 -9.28 7.45 -6.91
C PRO A 53 -7.82 7.21 -6.49
N THR A 54 -7.24 8.17 -5.76
CA THR A 54 -5.88 8.14 -5.23
C THR A 54 -5.83 8.74 -3.81
N MET A 55 -4.73 8.50 -3.12
CA MET A 55 -4.39 9.07 -1.81
C MET A 55 -2.89 9.38 -1.76
N ASP A 56 -2.49 10.22 -0.81
CA ASP A 56 -1.07 10.53 -0.60
C ASP A 56 -0.31 9.28 -0.15
N TYR A 57 0.87 9.07 -0.71
CA TYR A 57 1.77 8.00 -0.33
C TYR A 57 2.03 8.03 1.18
N GLU A 58 2.29 9.21 1.75
CA GLU A 58 2.58 9.33 3.19
C GLU A 58 1.40 8.90 4.07
N THR A 59 0.17 9.18 3.63
CA THR A 59 -1.02 8.67 4.33
C THR A 59 -1.06 7.14 4.27
N ALA A 60 -0.83 6.55 3.09
CA ALA A 60 -0.82 5.09 2.95
C ALA A 60 0.30 4.44 3.77
N ARG A 61 1.51 5.03 3.75
CA ARG A 61 2.67 4.60 4.55
C ARG A 61 2.35 4.62 6.03
N ASP A 62 1.80 5.71 6.52
CA ASP A 62 1.54 5.92 7.94
C ASP A 62 0.46 4.96 8.46
N GLU A 63 -0.59 4.79 7.68
CA GLU A 63 -1.65 3.81 7.94
C GLU A 63 -1.11 2.38 7.99
N MET A 64 -0.26 2.00 7.01
CA MET A 64 0.34 0.67 7.01
C MET A 64 1.31 0.46 8.17
N ALA A 65 2.16 1.44 8.46
CA ALA A 65 3.10 1.38 9.57
C ALA A 65 2.36 1.27 10.91
N ASN A 66 1.23 1.97 11.06
CA ASN A 66 0.37 1.83 12.23
C ASN A 66 -0.24 0.43 12.34
N MET A 67 -0.82 -0.07 11.25
CA MET A 67 -1.41 -1.41 11.23
C MET A 67 -0.39 -2.49 11.63
N VAL A 68 0.80 -2.49 11.01
CA VAL A 68 1.85 -3.47 11.30
C VAL A 68 2.35 -3.32 12.74
N SER A 69 2.51 -2.09 13.24
CA SER A 69 2.92 -1.85 14.62
C SER A 69 1.90 -2.40 15.64
N VAL A 70 0.60 -2.18 15.39
CA VAL A 70 -0.47 -2.71 16.25
C VAL A 70 -0.57 -4.23 16.17
N ALA A 71 -0.42 -4.81 14.98
CA ALA A 71 -0.60 -6.24 14.76
C ALA A 71 0.61 -7.08 15.22
N PHE A 72 1.82 -6.54 15.11
CA PHE A 72 3.06 -7.32 15.29
C PHE A 72 4.07 -6.69 16.27
N GLY A 73 3.75 -5.54 16.87
CA GLY A 73 4.64 -4.86 17.82
C GLY A 73 5.87 -4.21 17.18
N CYS A 74 5.94 -4.13 15.85
CA CYS A 74 7.05 -3.52 15.14
C CYS A 74 7.12 -2.01 15.40
N ASP A 75 8.34 -1.45 15.44
CA ASP A 75 8.53 -0.01 15.57
C ASP A 75 8.01 0.73 14.33
N LYS A 76 7.10 1.67 14.55
CA LYS A 76 6.45 2.43 13.48
C LYS A 76 7.46 3.25 12.66
N LYS A 77 8.48 3.84 13.28
CA LYS A 77 9.49 4.64 12.57
C LYS A 77 10.34 3.74 11.68
N CYS A 78 10.72 2.56 12.15
CA CYS A 78 11.44 1.57 11.36
C CYS A 78 10.65 1.11 10.12
N ILE A 79 9.33 0.88 10.26
CA ILE A 79 8.50 0.50 9.10
C ILE A 79 8.41 1.65 8.10
N LYS A 80 8.15 2.88 8.57
CA LYS A 80 8.10 4.06 7.71
C LYS A 80 9.40 4.23 6.93
N ALA A 81 10.55 4.14 7.60
CA ALA A 81 11.85 4.26 6.97
C ALA A 81 12.10 3.17 5.90
N GLN A 82 11.71 1.91 6.15
CA GLN A 82 11.84 0.84 5.15
C GLN A 82 10.95 1.08 3.92
N LEU A 83 9.73 1.58 4.13
CA LEU A 83 8.83 1.94 3.04
C LEU A 83 9.38 3.15 2.26
N ASP A 84 9.86 4.19 2.93
CA ASP A 84 10.42 5.38 2.29
C ASP A 84 11.67 5.02 1.48
N GLU A 85 12.58 4.22 2.06
CA GLU A 85 13.80 3.75 1.41
C GLU A 85 13.51 2.98 0.13
N TYR A 86 12.52 2.09 0.14
CA TYR A 86 12.17 1.33 -1.05
C TYR A 86 11.44 2.20 -2.09
N TYR A 87 10.42 2.97 -1.66
CA TYR A 87 9.54 3.65 -2.59
C TYR A 87 10.17 4.92 -3.19
N LYS A 88 11.19 5.53 -2.56
CA LYS A 88 11.90 6.68 -3.14
C LYS A 88 12.60 6.31 -4.45
N ASP A 89 13.10 5.08 -4.57
CA ASP A 89 13.76 4.58 -5.77
C ASP A 89 12.74 4.06 -6.80
N ALA A 90 11.59 3.57 -6.32
CA ALA A 90 10.49 3.13 -7.19
C ALA A 90 9.70 4.29 -7.82
N HIS A 91 9.69 5.46 -7.19
CA HIS A 91 8.97 6.65 -7.66
C HIS A 91 9.85 7.52 -8.56
N LYS A 92 9.37 7.86 -9.75
CA LYS A 92 10.16 8.54 -10.79
C LYS A 92 9.94 10.04 -10.92
N CYS A 93 8.98 10.62 -10.21
CA CYS A 93 8.56 12.02 -10.37
C CYS A 93 9.02 12.96 -9.25
N GLY A 94 10.10 12.60 -8.54
CA GLY A 94 10.67 13.41 -7.46
C GLY A 94 10.38 12.83 -6.08
N GLY A 95 10.12 13.71 -5.11
CA GLY A 95 9.94 13.33 -3.70
C GLY A 95 8.63 12.58 -3.43
N LEU A 96 8.66 11.72 -2.41
CA LEU A 96 7.50 10.95 -1.96
C LEU A 96 6.40 11.80 -1.30
N ASP A 97 6.71 13.03 -0.89
CA ASP A 97 5.79 13.99 -0.26
C ASP A 97 4.62 14.38 -1.18
N LYS A 98 4.81 14.25 -2.50
CA LYS A 98 3.78 14.53 -3.52
C LYS A 98 3.26 13.27 -4.20
N ALA A 99 3.85 12.12 -3.90
CA ALA A 99 3.52 10.88 -4.59
C ALA A 99 2.09 10.43 -4.25
N LYS A 100 1.34 10.05 -5.28
CA LYS A 100 -0.02 9.51 -5.15
C LYS A 100 0.00 8.02 -5.32
N VAL A 101 -0.85 7.31 -4.57
CA VAL A 101 -1.05 5.87 -4.70
C VAL A 101 -2.54 5.55 -4.71
N ARG A 102 -2.90 4.40 -5.26
CA ARG A 102 -4.29 3.92 -5.22
C ARG A 102 -4.57 3.21 -3.90
N PRO A 103 -5.69 3.51 -3.21
CA PRO A 103 -6.09 2.77 -2.03
C PRO A 103 -6.48 1.35 -2.44
N HIS A 104 -5.82 0.33 -1.85
CA HIS A 104 -6.10 -1.08 -2.12
C HIS A 104 -5.64 -1.97 -0.96
N SER A 105 -6.51 -2.88 -0.49
CA SER A 105 -6.21 -3.73 0.67
C SER A 105 -5.42 -5.02 0.37
N GLY A 106 -5.24 -5.32 -0.91
CA GLY A 106 -4.65 -6.57 -1.40
C GLY A 106 -5.67 -7.70 -1.53
N MET A 107 -6.90 -7.49 -1.05
CA MET A 107 -8.03 -8.39 -1.25
C MET A 107 -8.70 -8.15 -2.60
N ALA A 108 -9.35 -9.18 -3.15
CA ALA A 108 -10.31 -9.01 -4.25
C ALA A 108 -11.39 -8.00 -3.83
N GLY A 109 -11.70 -7.04 -4.71
CA GLY A 109 -12.63 -5.94 -4.41
C GLY A 109 -12.14 -4.96 -3.33
N GLY A 110 -10.85 -5.02 -2.96
CA GLY A 110 -10.27 -4.20 -1.91
C GLY A 110 -9.79 -2.82 -2.35
N GLY A 111 -10.02 -2.44 -3.60
CA GLY A 111 -9.57 -1.19 -4.21
C GLY A 111 -10.51 -0.01 -4.07
N SER A 112 -10.08 1.14 -4.58
CA SER A 112 -10.95 2.29 -4.85
C SER A 112 -12.23 1.86 -5.59
N VAL A 113 -13.37 2.39 -5.16
CA VAL A 113 -14.65 2.21 -5.87
C VAL A 113 -14.81 3.17 -7.05
N LEU A 114 -13.92 4.16 -7.15
CA LEU A 114 -13.84 5.09 -8.26
C LEU A 114 -12.83 4.60 -9.31
N PRO A 115 -13.09 4.84 -10.61
CA PRO A 115 -12.14 4.55 -11.66
C PRO A 115 -10.83 5.32 -11.44
N SER A 116 -9.70 4.77 -11.90
CA SER A 116 -8.47 5.55 -11.98
C SER A 116 -8.70 6.71 -12.93
N GLY A 117 -8.66 7.94 -12.41
CA GLY A 117 -8.49 9.11 -13.26
C GLY A 117 -7.12 8.96 -13.91
N GLY A 118 -7.08 8.78 -15.23
CA GLY A 118 -5.83 8.90 -15.95
C GLY A 118 -5.25 10.29 -15.69
N ASP A 119 -3.95 10.32 -15.41
CA ASP A 119 -3.07 11.50 -15.44
C ASP A 119 -3.09 12.43 -14.21
N ALA A 120 -2.03 12.33 -13.40
CA ALA A 120 -0.91 13.30 -13.40
C ALA A 120 0.27 12.76 -12.58
#